data_AF-A0A1E3Z0G7-F1
#
_entry.id   AF-A0A1E3Z0G7-F1
#
_cell.length_a   1.000
_cell.length_b   1.000
_cell.length_c   1.000
_cell.angle_alpha   90.00
_cell.angle_beta   90.00
_cell.angle_gamma   90.00
#
_symmetry.space_group_name_H-M   'P 1'
#
loop_
_entity.id
_entity.type
_entity.pdbx_description
1 polymer ?
#
loop_
_entity_poly.entity_id
_entity_poly.type
_entity_poly.pdbx_seq_one_letter_code
_entity_poly.pdbx_strand_id
1 'polypeptide(L)'
;MRGADTFTESLFSVRKLEDFVPASHPLRPIRKMVNAALAKMDALFSRMYEPDIKGGRPSIAPEKLLRAMLLQVLYSVRLECQLMEQVQYNLLSRWFIGLSMDDGVWVPNLFTKNRERLADGYAEREAAKAMVNDARQAQADPTRTITLGADKGYDAREFIEACQAVNVTSHVAQNKSGRSSAVPEAIAQSEGDAVSQQKRKLIEQGFGWAKTVGGMRQVMVRGIKRVDQMFVPAR
;
A
#
# COMPACT_ATOMS: atom_id res chain seq x y z
N MET A 1 -50.85 -3.97 10.39
CA MET A 1 -50.42 -4.50 11.70
C MET A 1 -48.91 -4.39 11.78
N ARG A 2 -48.36 -3.82 12.87
CA ARG A 2 -46.92 -3.74 13.14
C ARG A 2 -46.48 -5.07 13.79
N GLY A 3 -45.42 -5.69 13.27
CA GLY A 3 -44.86 -6.92 13.86
C GLY A 3 -44.33 -6.70 15.27
N ALA A 4 -44.31 -7.75 16.09
CA ALA A 4 -43.78 -7.70 17.44
C ALA A 4 -42.26 -7.48 17.42
N ASP A 5 -41.78 -6.56 18.25
CA ASP A 5 -40.36 -6.26 18.44
C ASP A 5 -39.76 -7.25 19.46
N THR A 6 -39.67 -8.52 19.07
CA THR A 6 -39.12 -9.60 19.90
C THR A 6 -37.71 -9.93 19.47
N PHE A 7 -36.72 -9.56 20.29
CA PHE A 7 -35.33 -9.97 20.12
C PHE A 7 -35.14 -11.38 20.69
N THR A 8 -35.01 -12.38 19.81
CA THR A 8 -34.67 -13.76 20.19
C THR A 8 -33.31 -14.11 19.60
N GLU A 9 -32.28 -14.21 20.44
CA GLU A 9 -30.95 -14.64 20.00
C GLU A 9 -30.90 -16.17 19.88
N SER A 10 -30.41 -16.66 18.75
CA SER A 10 -30.02 -18.07 18.60
C SER A 10 -28.74 -18.31 19.39
N LEU A 11 -28.72 -19.34 20.25
CA LEU A 11 -27.56 -19.69 21.09
C LEU A 11 -26.28 -19.98 20.28
N PHE A 12 -26.41 -20.44 19.04
CA PHE A 12 -25.27 -20.69 18.14
C PHE A 12 -25.62 -20.28 16.71
N SER A 13 -24.68 -19.60 16.04
CA SER A 13 -24.74 -19.25 14.62
C SER A 13 -23.37 -19.44 14.00
N VAL A 14 -23.28 -20.28 12.95
CA VAL A 14 -22.05 -20.48 12.19
C VAL A 14 -22.14 -19.60 10.93
N ARG A 15 -21.40 -18.49 10.93
CA ARG A 15 -21.26 -17.60 9.78
C ARG A 15 -19.79 -17.43 9.45
N LYS A 16 -19.48 -17.31 8.16
CA LYS A 16 -18.15 -16.94 7.68
C LYS A 16 -18.09 -15.42 7.51
N LEU A 17 -16.89 -14.85 7.61
CA LEU A 17 -16.65 -13.43 7.29
C LEU A 17 -17.13 -13.07 5.87
N GLU A 18 -17.04 -14.04 4.95
CA GLU A 18 -17.52 -13.94 3.57
C GLU A 18 -19.01 -13.61 3.47
N ASP A 19 -19.83 -14.13 4.41
CA ASP A 19 -21.29 -14.02 4.38
C ASP A 19 -21.76 -12.60 4.74
N PHE A 20 -20.93 -11.84 5.46
CA PHE A 20 -21.24 -10.47 5.88
C PHE A 20 -20.93 -9.41 4.80
N VAL A 21 -20.30 -9.81 3.69
CA VAL A 21 -19.92 -8.89 2.62
C VAL A 21 -20.82 -9.13 1.39
N PRO A 22 -21.66 -8.16 1.00
CA PRO A 22 -22.55 -8.31 -0.15
C PRO A 22 -21.80 -8.73 -1.42
N ALA A 23 -22.40 -9.60 -2.24
CA ALA A 23 -21.79 -10.10 -3.47
C ALA A 23 -21.44 -8.98 -4.48
N SER A 24 -22.22 -7.90 -4.46
CA SER A 24 -22.03 -6.70 -5.30
C SER A 24 -21.02 -5.69 -4.73
N HIS A 25 -20.41 -5.96 -3.57
CA HIS A 25 -19.55 -4.98 -2.91
C HIS A 25 -18.27 -4.69 -3.72
N PRO A 26 -17.91 -3.41 -3.94
CA PRO A 26 -16.78 -3.03 -4.81
C PRO A 26 -15.42 -3.52 -4.34
N LEU A 27 -15.24 -3.78 -3.04
CA LEU A 27 -14.01 -4.38 -2.52
C LEU A 27 -13.77 -5.83 -2.96
N ARG A 28 -14.77 -6.56 -3.47
CA ARG A 28 -14.60 -7.95 -3.93
C ARG A 28 -13.64 -8.09 -5.11
N PRO A 29 -13.86 -7.40 -6.25
CA PRO A 29 -12.89 -7.42 -7.34
C PRO A 29 -11.53 -6.86 -6.90
N ILE A 30 -11.51 -5.81 -6.07
CA ILE A 30 -10.27 -5.21 -5.55
C ILE A 30 -9.48 -6.23 -4.74
N ARG A 31 -10.12 -6.96 -3.83
CA ARG A 31 -9.47 -7.98 -3.01
C ARG A 31 -8.84 -9.09 -3.86
N LYS A 32 -9.51 -9.51 -4.94
CA LYS A 32 -8.94 -10.50 -5.88
C LYS A 32 -7.67 -9.97 -6.55
N MET A 33 -7.71 -8.74 -7.06
CA MET A 33 -6.55 -8.10 -7.71
C MET A 33 -5.39 -7.94 -6.73
N VAL A 34 -5.67 -7.48 -5.51
CA VAL A 34 -4.66 -7.29 -4.46
C VAL A 34 -4.05 -8.63 -4.04
N ASN A 35 -4.86 -9.66 -3.80
CA ASN A 35 -4.32 -10.97 -3.43
C ASN A 35 -3.44 -11.57 -4.53
N ALA A 36 -3.84 -11.42 -5.80
CA ALA A 36 -3.02 -11.87 -6.93
C ALA A 36 -1.69 -11.11 -7.02
N ALA A 37 -1.69 -9.80 -6.75
CA ALA A 37 -0.47 -9.00 -6.70
C ALA A 37 0.44 -9.42 -5.53
N LEU A 38 -0.14 -9.56 -4.33
CA LEU A 38 0.60 -9.95 -3.12
C LEU A 38 1.21 -11.34 -3.25
N ALA A 39 0.53 -12.30 -3.89
CA ALA A 39 1.06 -13.64 -4.13
C ALA A 39 2.33 -13.62 -5.00
N LYS A 40 2.46 -12.68 -5.94
CA LYS A 40 3.68 -12.51 -6.73
C LYS A 40 4.85 -11.93 -5.92
N MET A 41 4.54 -11.23 -4.84
CA MET A 41 5.52 -10.58 -3.97
C MET A 41 5.96 -11.47 -2.79
N ASP A 42 5.43 -12.68 -2.68
CA ASP A 42 5.67 -13.63 -1.58
C ASP A 42 7.17 -13.92 -1.37
N ALA A 43 7.91 -14.11 -2.47
CA ALA A 43 9.36 -14.34 -2.43
C ALA A 43 10.14 -13.12 -1.88
N LEU A 44 9.66 -11.90 -2.16
CA LEU A 44 10.27 -10.67 -1.64
C LEU A 44 9.94 -10.50 -0.15
N PHE A 45 8.69 -10.71 0.24
CA PHE A 45 8.28 -10.67 1.64
C PHE A 45 9.04 -11.70 2.48
N SER A 46 9.23 -12.92 1.98
CA SER A 46 10.02 -13.95 2.65
C SER A 46 11.43 -13.45 2.96
N ARG A 47 12.14 -12.87 1.99
CA ARG A 47 13.51 -12.35 2.19
C ARG A 47 13.59 -11.17 3.18
N MET A 48 12.60 -10.28 3.19
CA MET A 48 12.61 -9.11 4.09
C MET A 48 12.29 -9.47 5.55
N TYR A 49 11.55 -10.56 5.78
CA TYR A 49 11.06 -10.96 7.09
C TYR A 49 11.73 -12.23 7.66
N GLU A 50 12.51 -12.98 6.87
CA GLU A 50 13.41 -14.05 7.33
C GLU A 50 14.33 -13.66 8.52
N PRO A 51 14.90 -12.43 8.58
CA PRO A 51 15.79 -12.03 9.68
C PRO A 51 15.10 -11.87 11.06
N ASP A 52 13.77 -11.77 11.08
CA ASP A 52 12.96 -11.42 12.27
C ASP A 52 12.46 -12.64 13.07
N ILE A 53 12.83 -13.86 12.67
CA ILE A 53 12.49 -15.12 13.37
C ILE A 53 13.31 -15.27 14.69
N LYS A 54 14.02 -14.23 15.14
CA LYS A 54 14.68 -14.18 16.46
C LYS A 54 13.69 -13.82 17.57
N GLY A 55 12.74 -14.72 17.85
CA GLY A 55 12.07 -14.86 19.15
C GLY A 55 11.18 -13.73 19.68
N GLY A 56 10.82 -12.73 18.86
CA GLY A 56 9.90 -11.64 19.25
C GLY A 56 8.41 -11.97 19.04
N ARG A 57 7.51 -11.11 19.56
CA ARG A 57 6.06 -11.16 19.24
C ARG A 57 5.90 -11.14 17.71
N PRO A 58 5.08 -12.04 17.11
CA PRO A 58 4.96 -12.13 15.67
C PRO A 58 4.57 -10.77 15.07
N SER A 59 5.39 -10.31 14.11
CA SER A 59 5.13 -9.05 13.42
C SER A 59 3.88 -9.16 12.53
N ILE A 60 3.33 -8.01 12.13
CA ILE A 60 2.19 -7.97 11.21
C ILE A 60 2.66 -8.51 9.86
N ALA A 61 1.96 -9.52 9.34
CA ALA A 61 2.24 -10.06 8.01
C ALA A 61 2.14 -8.94 6.94
N PRO A 62 3.12 -8.80 6.05
CA PRO A 62 3.19 -7.69 5.10
C PRO A 62 1.96 -7.61 4.19
N GLU A 63 1.35 -8.74 3.85
CA GLU A 63 0.12 -8.81 3.06
C GLU A 63 -1.07 -8.20 3.80
N LYS A 64 -1.15 -8.41 5.12
CA LYS A 64 -2.21 -7.84 5.96
C LYS A 64 -1.99 -6.33 6.14
N LEU A 65 -0.73 -5.92 6.30
CA LEU A 65 -0.34 -4.52 6.39
C LEU A 65 -0.71 -3.74 5.10
N LEU A 66 -0.34 -4.27 3.93
CA LEU A 66 -0.63 -3.65 2.64
C LEU A 66 -2.13 -3.56 2.35
N ARG A 67 -2.90 -4.60 2.68
CA ARG A 67 -4.37 -4.57 2.57
C ARG A 67 -4.99 -3.52 3.49
N ALA A 68 -4.48 -3.37 4.71
CA ALA A 68 -4.96 -2.36 5.65
C ALA A 68 -4.62 -0.94 5.18
N MET A 69 -3.41 -0.71 4.66
CA MET A 69 -3.03 0.57 4.05
C MET A 69 -3.92 0.92 2.85
N LEU A 70 -4.26 -0.06 2.03
CA LEU A 70 -5.17 0.14 0.90
C LEU A 70 -6.57 0.55 1.38
N LEU A 71 -7.07 -0.01 2.49
CA LEU A 71 -8.33 0.46 3.09
C LEU A 71 -8.23 1.92 3.55
N GLN A 72 -7.09 2.34 4.12
CA GLN A 72 -6.89 3.75 4.48
C GLN A 72 -7.04 4.67 3.27
N VAL A 73 -6.50 4.26 2.11
CA VAL A 73 -6.62 5.03 0.87
C VAL A 73 -8.07 5.02 0.34
N LEU A 74 -8.68 3.84 0.24
CA LEU A 74 -10.02 3.69 -0.36
C LEU A 74 -11.13 4.36 0.46
N TYR A 75 -11.01 4.32 1.79
CA TYR A 75 -11.99 4.93 2.71
C TYR A 75 -11.54 6.28 3.26
N SER A 76 -10.41 6.82 2.79
CA SER A 76 -9.84 8.09 3.28
C SER A 76 -9.68 8.12 4.81
N VAL A 77 -9.29 6.98 5.41
CA VAL A 77 -9.08 6.86 6.86
C VAL A 77 -7.76 7.50 7.21
N ARG A 78 -7.82 8.59 7.98
CA ARG A 78 -6.66 9.47 8.20
C ARG A 78 -5.66 8.91 9.21
N LEU A 79 -6.17 8.29 10.26
CA LEU A 79 -5.37 7.87 11.40
C LEU A 79 -5.29 6.36 11.49
N GLU A 80 -4.10 5.87 11.86
CA GLU A 80 -3.90 4.44 12.09
C GLU A 80 -4.69 3.96 13.31
N CYS A 81 -4.85 4.80 14.34
CA CYS A 81 -5.76 4.51 15.47
C CYS A 81 -7.19 4.31 14.99
N GLN A 82 -7.70 5.22 14.16
CA GLN A 82 -9.03 5.12 13.56
C GLN A 82 -9.15 3.87 12.67
N LEU A 83 -8.10 3.52 11.93
CA LEU A 83 -8.07 2.27 11.17
C LEU A 83 -8.16 1.06 12.09
N MET A 84 -7.40 1.02 13.19
CA MET A 84 -7.44 -0.11 14.14
C MET A 84 -8.83 -0.22 14.78
N GLU A 85 -9.44 0.90 15.17
CA GLU A 85 -10.83 0.93 15.65
C GLU A 85 -11.78 0.39 14.58
N GLN A 86 -11.70 0.87 13.34
CA GLN A 86 -12.52 0.37 12.24
C GLN A 86 -12.33 -1.14 12.02
N VAL A 87 -11.10 -1.64 12.06
CA VAL A 87 -10.83 -3.06 11.96
C VAL A 87 -11.41 -3.82 13.15
N GLN A 88 -11.52 -3.20 14.33
CA GLN A 88 -12.05 -3.80 15.56
C GLN A 88 -13.56 -4.00 15.54
N TYR A 89 -14.35 -3.15 14.87
CA TYR A 89 -15.81 -3.32 14.81
C TYR A 89 -16.34 -3.67 13.42
N ASN A 90 -15.59 -3.43 12.34
CA ASN A 90 -16.08 -3.62 10.99
C ASN A 90 -15.64 -4.98 10.39
N LEU A 91 -16.61 -5.89 10.23
CA LEU A 91 -16.40 -7.19 9.60
C LEU A 91 -15.95 -7.08 8.13
N LEU A 92 -16.36 -6.05 7.40
CA LEU A 92 -15.88 -5.81 6.03
C LEU A 92 -14.38 -5.51 6.00
N SER A 93 -13.90 -4.68 6.93
CA SER A 93 -12.49 -4.32 7.04
C SER A 93 -11.66 -5.55 7.41
N ARG A 94 -12.10 -6.32 8.41
CA ARG A 94 -11.48 -7.61 8.77
C ARG A 94 -11.44 -8.57 7.60
N TRP A 95 -12.57 -8.71 6.91
CA TRP A 95 -12.69 -9.56 5.73
C TRP A 95 -11.65 -9.14 4.70
N PHE A 96 -11.62 -7.87 4.28
CA PHE A 96 -10.70 -7.40 3.26
C PHE A 96 -9.23 -7.63 3.63
N ILE A 97 -8.87 -7.30 4.88
CA ILE A 97 -7.53 -7.49 5.44
C ILE A 97 -7.15 -8.97 5.58
N GLY A 98 -8.13 -9.87 5.69
CA GLY A 98 -7.91 -11.28 6.00
C GLY A 98 -7.54 -11.51 7.46
N LEU A 99 -8.22 -10.79 8.36
CA LEU A 99 -8.18 -10.99 9.80
C LEU A 99 -9.39 -11.86 10.21
N SER A 100 -9.21 -12.83 11.10
CA SER A 100 -10.34 -13.62 11.62
C SER A 100 -11.28 -12.74 12.47
N MET A 101 -12.50 -13.20 12.73
CA MET A 101 -13.44 -12.49 13.60
C MET A 101 -12.90 -12.39 15.03
N ASP A 102 -12.26 -13.46 15.50
CA ASP A 102 -11.76 -13.60 16.87
C ASP A 102 -10.33 -13.07 17.05
N ASP A 103 -9.65 -12.76 15.95
CA ASP A 103 -8.28 -12.24 16.00
C ASP A 103 -8.27 -10.83 16.60
N GLY A 104 -7.35 -10.63 17.55
CA GLY A 104 -7.06 -9.32 18.11
C GLY A 104 -6.53 -8.35 17.05
N VAL A 105 -7.00 -7.11 17.08
CA VAL A 105 -6.48 -6.05 16.21
C VAL A 105 -5.13 -5.56 16.71
N TRP A 106 -4.26 -5.14 15.78
CA TRP A 106 -2.94 -4.64 16.11
C TRP A 106 -2.99 -3.32 16.86
N VAL A 107 -1.93 -3.04 17.63
CA VAL A 107 -1.75 -1.74 18.28
C VAL A 107 -1.27 -0.73 17.24
N PRO A 108 -1.77 0.52 17.19
CA PRO A 108 -1.40 1.51 16.18
C PRO A 108 0.11 1.71 16.03
N ASN A 109 0.84 1.80 17.15
CA ASN A 109 2.31 1.97 17.12
C ASN A 109 3.05 0.82 16.41
N LEU A 110 2.53 -0.41 16.49
CA LEU A 110 3.11 -1.56 15.79
C LEU A 110 2.87 -1.45 14.29
N PHE A 111 1.69 -0.95 13.90
CA PHE A 111 1.33 -0.70 12.51
C PHE A 111 2.24 0.37 11.88
N THR A 112 2.45 1.50 12.56
CA THR A 112 3.32 2.58 12.08
C THR A 112 4.74 2.06 11.80
N LYS A 113 5.33 1.35 12.76
CA LYS A 113 6.70 0.82 12.65
C LYS A 113 6.85 -0.19 11.52
N ASN A 114 5.86 -1.06 11.35
CA ASN A 114 5.87 -2.04 10.25
C ASN A 114 5.73 -1.35 8.89
N ARG A 115 4.89 -0.31 8.79
CA ARG A 115 4.77 0.48 7.57
C ARG A 115 6.08 1.18 7.22
N GLU A 116 6.72 1.81 8.20
CA GLU A 116 8.00 2.51 7.99
C GLU A 116 9.09 1.56 7.54
N ARG A 117 9.17 0.36 8.12
CA ARG A 117 10.10 -0.69 7.67
C ARG A 117 9.81 -1.15 6.25
N LEU A 118 8.54 -1.26 5.87
CA LEU A 118 8.15 -1.63 4.52
C LEU A 118 8.41 -0.51 3.49
N ALA A 119 8.42 0.75 3.94
CA ALA A 119 8.55 1.95 3.10
C ALA A 119 9.91 2.65 3.27
N ASP A 120 10.99 1.90 3.53
CA ASP A 120 12.35 2.44 3.66
C ASP A 120 12.96 2.91 2.32
N GLY A 121 12.17 2.88 1.24
CA GLY A 121 12.55 3.21 -0.13
C GLY A 121 13.37 2.11 -0.81
N TYR A 122 13.99 1.19 -0.09
CA TYR A 122 14.70 0.05 -0.67
C TYR A 122 13.74 -1.07 -1.04
N ALA A 123 12.83 -1.44 -0.14
CA ALA A 123 11.83 -2.48 -0.37
C ALA A 123 10.93 -2.17 -1.59
N GLU A 124 10.54 -0.91 -1.76
CA GLU A 124 9.73 -0.44 -2.89
C GLU A 124 10.47 -0.61 -4.24
N ARG A 125 11.77 -0.33 -4.27
CA ARG A 125 12.62 -0.51 -5.46
C ARG A 125 12.83 -1.98 -5.77
N GLU A 126 13.03 -2.84 -4.77
CA GLU A 126 13.14 -4.29 -4.98
C GLU A 126 11.83 -4.89 -5.51
N ALA A 127 10.69 -4.45 -4.99
CA ALA A 127 9.37 -4.85 -5.48
C ALA A 127 9.17 -4.42 -6.94
N ALA A 128 9.53 -3.18 -7.26
CA ALA A 128 9.45 -2.68 -8.63
C ALA A 128 10.35 -3.48 -9.58
N LYS A 129 11.59 -3.85 -9.19
CA LYS A 129 12.46 -4.72 -10.00
C LYS A 129 11.80 -6.07 -10.30
N ALA A 130 11.20 -6.71 -9.29
CA ALA A 130 10.49 -7.97 -9.48
C ALA A 130 9.31 -7.82 -10.46
N MET A 131 8.49 -6.77 -10.30
CA MET A 131 7.35 -6.51 -11.18
C MET A 131 7.78 -6.22 -12.63
N VAL A 132 8.89 -5.50 -12.81
CA VAL A 132 9.45 -5.21 -14.15
C VAL A 132 9.94 -6.50 -14.81
N ASN A 133 10.59 -7.38 -14.06
CA ASN A 133 11.01 -8.69 -14.55
C ASN A 133 9.81 -9.55 -14.99
N ASP A 134 8.77 -9.63 -14.16
CA ASP A 134 7.55 -10.36 -14.49
C ASP A 134 6.88 -9.79 -15.75
N ALA A 135 6.78 -8.46 -15.85
CA ALA A 135 6.22 -7.79 -17.02
C ALA A 135 7.04 -8.09 -18.28
N ARG A 136 8.37 -8.17 -18.14
CA ARG A 136 9.26 -8.51 -19.25
C ARG A 136 9.09 -9.96 -19.71
N GLN A 137 8.95 -10.89 -18.76
CA GLN A 137 8.73 -12.32 -19.04
C GLN A 137 7.34 -12.58 -19.63
N ALA A 138 6.32 -11.81 -19.24
CA ALA A 138 4.97 -11.92 -19.79
C ALA A 138 4.86 -11.43 -21.24
N GLN A 139 5.85 -10.70 -21.74
CA GLN A 139 5.83 -10.14 -23.09
C GLN A 139 6.39 -11.14 -24.11
N ALA A 140 5.55 -11.56 -25.05
CA ALA A 140 5.90 -12.57 -26.05
C ALA A 140 7.00 -12.12 -27.05
N ASP A 141 7.20 -10.81 -27.20
CA ASP A 141 8.22 -10.24 -28.09
C ASP A 141 9.46 -9.77 -27.30
N PRO A 142 10.61 -10.47 -27.43
CA PRO A 142 11.87 -10.12 -26.77
C PRO A 142 12.48 -8.83 -27.31
N THR A 143 12.01 -8.27 -28.43
CA THR A 143 12.57 -7.04 -29.02
C THR A 143 11.80 -5.79 -28.64
N ARG A 144 10.55 -5.95 -28.19
CA ARG A 144 9.70 -4.81 -27.82
C ARG A 144 10.16 -4.17 -26.51
N THR A 145 10.64 -2.93 -26.61
CA THR A 145 11.04 -2.09 -25.48
C THR A 145 9.83 -1.77 -24.60
N ILE A 146 9.93 -2.07 -23.30
CA ILE A 146 8.94 -1.68 -22.30
C ILE A 146 9.42 -0.38 -21.65
N THR A 147 8.50 0.55 -21.39
CA THR A 147 8.80 1.81 -20.69
C THR A 147 8.20 1.79 -19.28
N LEU A 148 8.93 2.36 -18.32
CA LEU A 148 8.52 2.43 -16.92
C LEU A 148 8.58 3.89 -16.45
N GLY A 149 7.45 4.44 -16.00
CA GLY A 149 7.42 5.72 -15.31
C GLY A 149 7.53 5.53 -13.79
N ALA A 150 8.40 6.28 -13.12
CA ALA A 150 8.57 6.19 -11.67
C ALA A 150 8.98 7.52 -11.03
N ASP A 151 8.89 7.60 -9.71
CA ASP A 151 9.17 8.83 -8.96
C ASP A 151 10.61 9.05 -8.57
N LYS A 152 10.89 10.26 -8.05
CA LYS A 152 12.24 10.69 -7.70
C LYS A 152 12.93 9.85 -6.61
N GLY A 153 12.18 9.09 -5.82
CA GLY A 153 12.69 8.11 -4.86
C GLY A 153 13.31 6.88 -5.55
N TYR A 154 12.91 6.60 -6.79
CA TYR A 154 13.49 5.56 -7.64
C TYR A 154 14.72 6.02 -8.42
N ASP A 155 15.10 7.31 -8.32
CA ASP A 155 16.35 7.83 -8.89
C ASP A 155 17.54 7.34 -8.06
N ALA A 156 17.91 6.09 -8.31
CA ALA A 156 18.96 5.39 -7.62
C ALA A 156 19.66 4.44 -8.58
N ARG A 157 20.99 4.41 -8.49
CA ARG A 157 21.85 3.77 -9.47
C ARG A 157 21.52 2.29 -9.64
N GLU A 158 21.35 1.58 -8.54
CA GLU A 158 21.00 0.16 -8.51
C GLU A 158 19.64 -0.16 -9.13
N PHE A 159 18.72 0.81 -9.17
CA PHE A 159 17.40 0.65 -9.77
C PHE A 159 17.44 0.92 -11.28
N ILE A 160 18.13 1.98 -11.69
CA ILE A 160 18.30 2.33 -13.11
C ILE A 160 19.08 1.26 -13.85
N GLU A 161 20.19 0.77 -13.26
CA GLU A 161 21.00 -0.31 -13.84
C GLU A 161 20.18 -1.61 -13.97
N ALA A 162 19.34 -1.93 -12.97
CA ALA A 162 18.46 -3.09 -13.03
C ALA A 162 17.44 -2.98 -14.17
N CYS A 163 16.84 -1.82 -14.41
CA CYS A 163 15.91 -1.61 -15.53
C CYS A 163 16.59 -1.73 -16.90
N GLN A 164 17.81 -1.20 -17.02
CA GLN A 164 18.61 -1.31 -18.24
C GLN A 164 18.97 -2.76 -18.56
N ALA A 165 19.34 -3.55 -17.55
CA ALA A 165 19.69 -4.96 -17.71
C ALA A 165 18.55 -5.82 -18.29
N VAL A 166 17.29 -5.39 -18.09
CA VAL A 166 16.10 -6.12 -18.57
C VAL A 166 15.49 -5.49 -19.82
N ASN A 167 16.22 -4.56 -20.45
CA ASN A 167 15.83 -3.82 -21.65
C ASN A 167 14.54 -3.00 -21.44
N VAL A 168 14.43 -2.34 -20.28
CA VAL A 168 13.31 -1.47 -19.91
C VAL A 168 13.78 -0.03 -19.79
N THR A 169 13.16 0.87 -20.55
CA THR A 169 13.46 2.30 -20.49
C THR A 169 12.76 2.93 -19.30
N SER A 170 13.53 3.34 -18.29
CA SER A 170 13.02 3.93 -17.04
C SER A 170 12.95 5.45 -17.11
N HIS A 171 11.75 6.00 -17.30
CA HIS A 171 11.41 7.42 -17.20
C HIS A 171 11.18 7.82 -15.73
N VAL A 172 12.28 7.89 -14.98
CA VAL A 172 12.32 8.23 -13.56
C VAL A 172 12.55 9.73 -13.40
N ALA A 173 11.76 10.40 -12.56
CA ALA A 173 11.96 11.82 -12.28
C ALA A 173 13.34 12.07 -11.61
N GLN A 174 14.16 12.92 -12.20
CA GLN A 174 15.52 13.21 -11.70
C GLN A 174 15.49 13.90 -10.32
N ASN A 175 16.25 13.36 -9.37
CA ASN A 175 16.46 13.96 -8.06
C ASN A 175 17.79 14.72 -8.02
N LYS A 176 17.73 16.00 -8.40
CA LYS A 176 18.90 16.91 -8.45
C LYS A 176 19.14 17.68 -7.14
N SER A 177 18.40 17.37 -6.08
CA SER A 177 18.53 18.09 -4.80
C SER A 177 19.70 17.51 -3.99
N GLY A 178 20.82 18.25 -3.97
CA GLY A 178 21.99 17.89 -3.16
C GLY A 178 22.77 16.65 -3.63
N ARG A 179 22.46 16.10 -4.81
CA ARG A 179 23.16 14.96 -5.43
C ARG A 179 23.01 14.97 -6.96
N SER A 180 23.87 14.21 -7.64
CA SER A 180 23.72 13.89 -9.06
C SER A 180 22.66 12.80 -9.27
N SER A 181 21.89 12.91 -10.35
CA SER A 181 20.89 11.91 -10.75
C SER A 181 21.57 10.69 -11.38
N ALA A 182 21.00 9.50 -11.16
CA ALA A 182 21.42 8.27 -11.81
C ALA A 182 20.76 8.06 -13.18
N VAL A 183 19.73 8.84 -13.52
CA VAL A 183 19.02 8.75 -14.80
C VAL A 183 19.88 9.37 -15.91
N PRO A 184 20.17 8.62 -17.00
CA PRO A 184 20.89 9.15 -18.15
C PRO A 184 20.17 10.34 -18.79
N GLU A 185 20.93 11.36 -19.18
CA GLU A 185 20.39 12.59 -19.75
C GLU A 185 19.62 12.34 -21.06
N ALA A 186 20.07 11.36 -21.87
CA ALA A 186 19.38 10.94 -23.09
C ALA A 186 17.95 10.44 -22.84
N ILE A 187 17.70 9.79 -21.69
CA ILE A 187 16.34 9.34 -21.31
C ILE A 187 15.53 10.53 -20.78
N ALA A 188 16.14 11.37 -19.94
CA ALA A 188 15.47 12.55 -19.37
C ALA A 188 15.01 13.56 -20.45
N GLN A 189 15.67 13.59 -21.60
CA GLN A 189 15.32 14.45 -22.75
C GLN A 189 14.44 13.75 -23.79
N SER A 190 14.04 12.50 -23.57
CA SER A 190 13.22 11.75 -24.51
C SER A 190 11.74 12.18 -24.49
N GLU A 191 11.04 12.01 -25.62
CA GLU A 191 9.59 12.25 -25.70
C GLU A 191 8.80 11.37 -24.71
N GLY A 192 9.26 10.14 -24.48
CA GLY A 192 8.67 9.22 -23.50
C GLY A 192 8.73 9.76 -22.07
N ASP A 193 9.82 10.45 -21.71
CA ASP A 193 9.94 11.08 -20.39
C ASP A 193 8.97 12.25 -20.25
N ALA A 194 8.84 13.09 -21.28
CA ALA A 194 7.87 14.18 -21.28
C ALA A 194 6.43 13.68 -21.04
N VAL A 195 6.04 12.57 -21.69
CA VAL A 195 4.74 11.91 -21.45
C VAL A 195 4.64 11.36 -20.02
N SER A 196 5.70 10.73 -19.52
CA SER A 196 5.76 10.22 -18.13
C SER A 196 5.57 11.34 -17.11
N GLN A 197 6.26 12.48 -17.28
CA GLN A 197 6.13 13.64 -16.40
C GLN A 197 4.72 14.25 -16.44
N GLN A 198 4.06 14.26 -17.61
CA GLN A 198 2.68 14.74 -17.71
C GLN A 198 1.70 13.79 -16.99
N LYS A 199 1.81 12.48 -17.20
CA LYS A 199 0.98 11.48 -16.50
C LYS A 199 1.21 11.51 -14.98
N ARG A 200 2.46 11.70 -14.56
CA ARG A 200 2.82 11.89 -13.16
C ARG A 200 2.06 13.06 -12.53
N LYS A 201 2.01 14.22 -13.20
CA LYS A 201 1.26 15.38 -12.68
C LYS A 201 -0.22 15.08 -12.47
N LEU A 202 -0.85 14.26 -13.31
CA LEU A 202 -2.24 13.84 -13.15
C LEU A 202 -2.42 12.93 -11.91
N ILE A 203 -1.50 11.99 -11.69
CA ILE A 203 -1.48 11.16 -10.48
C ILE A 203 -1.26 12.04 -9.25
N GLU A 204 -0.32 12.99 -9.31
CA GLU A 204 -0.02 13.93 -8.24
C GLU A 204 -1.19 14.87 -7.94
N GLN A 205 -2.04 15.22 -8.91
CA GLN A 205 -3.28 15.95 -8.65
C GLN A 205 -4.27 15.14 -7.81
N GLY A 206 -4.43 13.85 -8.11
CA GLY A 206 -5.25 12.94 -7.28
C GLY A 206 -4.70 12.81 -5.86
N PHE A 207 -3.39 12.60 -5.71
CA PHE A 207 -2.75 12.61 -4.39
C PHE A 207 -2.79 13.99 -3.71
N GLY A 208 -2.70 15.07 -4.48
CA GLY A 208 -2.78 16.45 -4.00
C GLY A 208 -4.17 16.76 -3.47
N TRP A 209 -5.22 16.34 -4.17
CA TRP A 209 -6.61 16.39 -3.69
C TRP A 209 -6.77 15.53 -2.44
N ALA A 210 -6.25 14.30 -2.42
CA ALA A 210 -6.31 13.44 -1.23
C ALA A 210 -5.59 14.05 -0.01
N LYS A 211 -4.47 14.75 -0.23
CA LYS A 211 -3.72 15.46 0.82
C LYS A 211 -4.39 16.76 1.28
N THR A 212 -5.04 17.49 0.37
CA THR A 212 -5.57 18.84 0.62
C THR A 212 -7.04 18.83 1.02
N VAL A 213 -7.85 18.00 0.38
CA VAL A 213 -9.30 17.90 0.55
C VAL A 213 -9.67 16.58 1.24
N GLY A 214 -9.08 15.45 0.81
CA GLY A 214 -9.28 14.13 1.45
C GLY A 214 -8.65 14.01 2.85
N GLY A 215 -7.79 14.96 3.24
CA GLY A 215 -7.21 15.05 4.58
C GLY A 215 -6.04 14.13 4.89
N MET A 216 -5.33 13.60 3.88
CA MET A 216 -4.03 12.90 4.03
C MET A 216 -2.87 13.88 4.30
N ARG A 217 -3.02 14.85 5.21
CA ARG A 217 -1.96 15.84 5.48
C ARG A 217 -1.06 15.36 6.62
N GLN A 218 0.25 15.59 6.47
CA GLN A 218 1.22 15.39 7.55
C GLN A 218 0.85 16.29 8.73
N VAL A 219 0.68 15.71 9.91
CA VAL A 219 0.41 16.46 11.15
C VAL A 219 1.58 17.40 11.46
N MET A 220 1.29 18.64 11.82
CA MET A 220 2.30 19.68 12.10
C MET A 220 3.08 19.45 13.40
N VAL A 221 2.79 18.38 14.13
CA VAL A 221 3.39 18.06 15.42
C VAL A 221 4.19 16.78 15.31
N ARG A 222 5.37 16.76 15.94
CA ARG A 222 6.22 15.57 16.06
C ARG A 222 6.09 14.99 17.47
N GLY A 223 5.86 13.68 17.56
CA GLY A 223 5.74 12.91 18.82
C GLY A 223 4.30 12.52 19.18
N ILE A 224 4.11 11.24 19.53
CA ILE A 224 2.79 10.58 19.74
C ILE A 224 1.88 11.39 20.67
N LYS A 225 2.38 11.84 21.83
CA LYS A 225 1.58 12.62 22.80
C LYS A 225 1.02 13.93 22.21
N ARG A 226 1.76 14.58 21.31
CA ARG A 226 1.34 15.85 20.69
C ARG A 226 0.37 15.62 19.54
N VAL A 227 0.54 14.51 18.81
CA VAL A 227 -0.41 14.08 17.79
C VAL A 227 -1.75 13.78 18.44
N ASP A 228 -1.78 13.00 19.53
CA ASP A 228 -3.01 12.65 20.25
C ASP A 228 -3.76 13.89 20.79
N GLN A 229 -3.04 14.88 21.33
CA GLN A 229 -3.65 16.13 21.84
C GLN A 229 -4.35 16.97 20.77
N MET A 230 -3.94 16.87 19.50
CA MET A 230 -4.55 17.63 18.41
C MET A 230 -5.96 17.11 18.04
N PHE A 231 -6.33 15.91 18.52
CA PHE A 231 -7.58 15.23 18.18
C PHE A 231 -8.53 15.05 19.37
N VAL A 232 -8.20 15.58 20.56
CA VAL A 232 -9.15 15.67 21.67
C VAL A 232 -10.00 16.92 21.43
N PRO A 233 -11.32 16.81 21.13
CA PRO A 233 -12.18 17.97 21.22
C PRO A 233 -12.15 18.44 22.67
N ALA A 234 -11.90 19.73 22.90
CA ALA A 234 -12.22 20.32 24.19
C ALA A 234 -13.66 19.91 24.54
N ARG A 235 -13.83 19.28 25.71
CA ARG A 235 -15.15 18.93 26.25
C ARG A 235 -16.00 20.18 26.40
#